data_AF-A0A6I5WKL5-F1
#
_entry.id   AF-A0A6I5WKL5-F1
#
_cell.length_a   1.000
_cell.length_b   1.000
_cell.length_c   1.000
_cell.angle_alpha   90.00
_cell.angle_beta   90.00
_cell.angle_gamma   90.00
#
_symmetry.space_group_name_H-M   'P 1'
#
loop_
_entity.id
_entity.type
_entity.pdbx_description
1 polymer ?
#
loop_
_entity_poly.entity_id
_entity_poly.type
_entity_poly.pdbx_seq_one_letter_code
_entity_poly.pdbx_strand_id
1 'polypeptide(L)'
;MWTDFVSGATPVVGAPMAGGATTCALVSAVAAAGGFGFVAAGYKTPEAVAAELAELRAAGTPCGVNLFVPGPPEIGEAEFRRYAGQIAAEGGPYGLDLAAAPLLHDDDHWRDKIDLLLADPVPVASFTFGLPDPAHRRERSEPHPPRRRRRRGPHHTVITRAFTGRPARGLRNGFVERYEATAPLGYPAVHHLTRGMRAAAAAAGDPDRLHLWAGTGYRSASTGPAGAVVDLLAAAL
;
A
#
# COMPACT_ATOMS: atom_id res chain seq x y z
N MET A 1 -2.18 23.30 -14.83
CA MET A 1 -3.43 22.57 -15.11
C MET A 1 -3.10 21.08 -15.18
N TRP A 2 -3.99 20.16 -14.81
CA TRP A 2 -3.74 18.70 -14.71
C TRP A 2 -2.91 18.09 -15.87
N THR A 3 -3.22 18.53 -17.08
CA THR A 3 -2.57 18.12 -18.34
C THR A 3 -1.10 18.56 -18.47
N ASP A 4 -0.64 19.50 -17.66
CA ASP A 4 0.72 20.04 -17.73
C ASP A 4 1.75 19.15 -17.01
N PHE A 5 1.28 18.26 -16.12
CA PHE A 5 2.13 17.39 -15.28
C PHE A 5 1.92 15.89 -15.52
N VAL A 6 0.75 15.52 -16.03
CA VAL A 6 0.32 14.14 -16.14
C VAL A 6 -0.28 13.94 -17.53
N SER A 7 0.27 13.01 -18.32
CA SER A 7 -0.12 12.75 -19.72
C SER A 7 -1.49 12.09 -19.91
N GLY A 8 -2.41 12.23 -18.95
CA GLY A 8 -3.76 11.68 -18.99
C GLY A 8 -4.77 12.61 -19.65
N ALA A 9 -5.65 12.06 -20.49
CA ALA A 9 -6.80 12.76 -21.07
C ALA A 9 -7.90 13.07 -20.04
N THR A 10 -7.90 12.39 -18.89
CA THR A 10 -8.89 12.54 -17.82
C THR A 10 -8.23 12.80 -16.46
N PRO A 11 -8.89 13.52 -15.54
CA PRO A 11 -8.39 13.76 -14.19
C PRO A 11 -8.59 12.57 -13.24
N VAL A 12 -8.33 11.35 -13.71
CA VAL A 12 -8.51 10.10 -12.95
C VAL A 12 -7.15 9.45 -12.68
N VAL A 13 -6.88 9.13 -11.41
CA VAL A 13 -5.67 8.41 -10.97
C VAL A 13 -6.03 6.99 -10.55
N GLY A 14 -5.35 6.01 -11.15
CA GLY A 14 -5.25 4.67 -10.60
C GLY A 14 -4.34 4.68 -9.37
N ALA A 15 -4.93 4.60 -8.18
CA ALA A 15 -4.18 4.69 -6.93
C ALA A 15 -3.13 3.57 -6.81
N PRO A 16 -1.90 3.88 -6.35
CA PRO A 16 -0.89 2.87 -6.03
C PRO A 16 -1.31 2.08 -4.78
N MET A 17 -1.62 0.80 -4.95
CA MET A 17 -2.05 -0.12 -3.90
C MET A 17 -0.99 -1.20 -3.70
N ALA A 18 0.00 -0.89 -2.85
CA ALA A 18 1.06 -1.83 -2.48
C ALA A 18 0.47 -3.07 -1.77
N GLY A 19 1.06 -4.24 -2.03
CA GLY A 19 0.53 -5.54 -1.58
C GLY A 19 -0.09 -6.40 -2.68
N GLY A 20 0.11 -6.03 -3.96
CA GLY A 20 -0.19 -6.87 -5.12
C GLY A 20 -1.45 -6.47 -5.90
N ALA A 21 -2.28 -5.56 -5.38
CA ALA A 21 -3.47 -5.10 -6.09
C ALA A 21 -3.15 -4.25 -7.33
N THR A 22 -2.09 -3.44 -7.27
CA THR A 22 -1.59 -2.72 -8.44
C THR A 22 -0.57 -3.57 -9.21
N THR A 23 -0.90 -3.86 -10.46
CA THR A 23 -0.08 -4.62 -11.43
C THR A 23 0.23 -3.76 -12.66
N CYS A 24 1.23 -4.13 -13.46
CA CYS A 24 1.51 -3.48 -14.75
C CYS A 24 0.26 -3.45 -15.66
N ALA A 25 -0.46 -4.57 -15.73
CA ALA A 25 -1.72 -4.66 -16.49
C ALA A 25 -2.77 -3.64 -16.02
N LEU A 26 -2.91 -3.41 -14.71
CA LEU A 26 -3.82 -2.39 -14.19
C LEU A 26 -3.34 -0.99 -14.58
N VAL A 27 -2.04 -0.70 -14.45
CA VAL A 27 -1.45 0.60 -14.83
C VAL A 27 -1.67 0.89 -16.31
N SER A 28 -1.38 -0.08 -17.19
CA SER A 28 -1.62 0.04 -18.64
C SER A 28 -3.10 0.21 -18.97
N ALA A 29 -4.01 -0.52 -18.31
CA ALA A 29 -5.44 -0.37 -18.54
C ALA A 29 -5.97 1.02 -18.13
N VAL A 30 -5.46 1.58 -17.03
CA VAL A 30 -5.79 2.95 -16.60
C VAL A 30 -5.26 3.98 -17.61
N ALA A 31 -4.01 3.83 -18.06
CA ALA A 31 -3.40 4.73 -19.04
C ALA A 31 -4.12 4.68 -20.40
N ALA A 32 -4.50 3.49 -20.87
CA ALA A 32 -5.23 3.29 -22.12
C ALA A 32 -6.61 3.96 -22.12
N ALA A 33 -7.26 4.06 -20.95
CA ALA A 33 -8.52 4.81 -20.76
C ALA A 33 -8.30 6.32 -20.51
N GLY A 34 -7.07 6.82 -20.71
CA GLY A 34 -6.74 8.23 -20.53
C GLY A 34 -6.60 8.68 -19.07
N GLY A 35 -6.57 7.76 -18.11
CA GLY A 35 -6.19 8.05 -16.73
C GLY A 35 -4.66 8.01 -16.54
N PHE A 36 -4.21 8.12 -15.29
CA PHE A 36 -2.79 7.96 -14.94
C PHE A 36 -2.58 6.94 -13.82
N GLY A 37 -1.67 5.99 -14.04
CA GLY A 37 -1.36 4.93 -13.09
C GLY A 37 0.02 5.08 -12.45
N PHE A 38 0.20 4.39 -11.33
CA PHE A 38 1.46 4.35 -10.58
C PHE A 38 1.95 2.92 -10.38
N VAL A 39 3.24 2.70 -10.52
CA VAL A 39 3.91 1.53 -9.92
C VAL A 39 3.90 1.69 -8.40
N ALA A 40 3.33 0.71 -7.69
CA ALA A 40 3.27 0.71 -6.23
C ALA A 40 4.56 0.12 -5.62
N ALA A 41 5.59 0.95 -5.49
CA ALA A 41 6.94 0.54 -5.10
C ALA A 41 7.17 0.44 -3.57
N GLY A 42 6.14 0.69 -2.76
CA GLY A 42 6.23 0.70 -1.28
C GLY A 42 7.05 -0.46 -0.69
N TYR A 43 6.62 -1.70 -0.91
CA TYR A 43 7.27 -2.92 -0.37
C TYR A 43 8.22 -3.63 -1.35
N LYS A 44 8.46 -3.05 -2.53
CA LYS A 44 9.17 -3.73 -3.62
C LYS A 44 10.66 -3.47 -3.53
N THR A 45 11.44 -4.48 -3.92
CA THR A 45 12.88 -4.31 -4.13
C THR A 45 13.12 -3.42 -5.35
N PRO A 46 14.30 -2.79 -5.47
CA PRO A 46 14.66 -1.97 -6.64
C PRO A 46 14.56 -2.75 -7.95
N GLU A 47 14.94 -4.03 -7.96
CA GLU A 47 14.91 -4.89 -9.14
C GLU A 47 13.48 -5.15 -9.61
N ALA A 48 12.55 -5.38 -8.67
CA ALA A 48 11.14 -5.55 -9.00
C ALA A 48 10.54 -4.25 -9.57
N VAL A 49 10.92 -3.09 -9.02
CA VAL A 49 10.49 -1.79 -9.56
C VAL A 49 11.06 -1.57 -10.96
N ALA A 50 12.36 -1.85 -11.17
CA ALA A 50 13.01 -1.72 -12.46
C ALA A 50 12.37 -2.63 -13.53
N ALA A 51 12.04 -3.87 -13.17
CA ALA A 51 11.38 -4.81 -14.06
C ALA A 51 9.99 -4.31 -14.50
N GLU A 52 9.18 -3.80 -13.56
CA GLU A 52 7.85 -3.27 -13.88
C GLU A 52 7.93 -1.99 -14.72
N LEU A 53 8.90 -1.11 -14.42
CA LEU A 53 9.15 0.08 -15.25
C LEU A 53 9.56 -0.30 -16.67
N ALA A 54 10.44 -1.30 -16.82
CA ALA A 54 10.85 -1.79 -18.12
C ALA A 54 9.68 -2.39 -18.91
N GLU A 55 8.82 -3.18 -18.26
CA GLU A 55 7.59 -3.73 -18.87
C GLU A 55 6.66 -2.62 -19.36
N LEU A 56 6.34 -1.65 -18.51
CA LEU A 56 5.43 -0.55 -18.83
C LEU A 56 5.97 0.32 -19.97
N ARG A 57 7.29 0.56 -20.01
CA ARG A 57 7.94 1.31 -21.08
C ARG A 57 7.96 0.56 -22.39
N ALA A 58 8.23 -0.74 -22.38
CA ALA A 58 8.14 -1.59 -23.57
C ALA A 58 6.72 -1.57 -24.15
N ALA A 59 5.70 -1.44 -23.30
CA ALA A 59 4.31 -1.26 -23.69
C ALA A 59 3.92 0.21 -24.03
N GLY A 60 4.86 1.16 -24.01
CA GLY A 60 4.59 2.57 -24.26
C GLY A 60 3.65 3.23 -23.24
N THR A 61 3.52 2.65 -22.04
CA THR A 61 2.59 3.10 -20.99
C THR A 61 3.25 4.16 -20.09
N PRO A 62 2.78 5.42 -20.09
CA PRO A 62 3.24 6.40 -19.13
C PRO A 62 2.76 6.04 -17.71
N CYS A 63 3.64 6.16 -16.73
CA CYS A 63 3.32 5.88 -15.33
C CYS A 63 4.15 6.72 -14.37
N GLY A 64 3.65 6.88 -13.15
CA GLY A 64 4.43 7.37 -12.02
C GLY A 64 4.92 6.23 -11.13
N VAL A 65 5.70 6.56 -10.10
CA VAL A 65 6.13 5.61 -9.06
C VAL A 65 5.72 6.13 -7.69
N ASN A 66 5.17 5.26 -6.85
CA ASN A 66 4.82 5.57 -5.47
C ASN A 66 5.78 4.89 -4.49
N LEU A 67 6.41 5.70 -3.63
CA LEU A 67 7.40 5.26 -2.65
C LEU A 67 6.88 5.46 -1.23
N PHE A 68 7.33 4.60 -0.31
CA PHE A 68 7.12 4.79 1.12
C PHE A 68 8.31 5.50 1.71
N VAL A 69 8.07 6.64 2.36
CA VAL A 69 9.12 7.40 3.04
C VAL A 69 9.42 6.70 4.38
N PRO A 70 10.69 6.33 4.65
CA PRO A 70 11.07 5.72 5.91
C PRO A 70 10.76 6.64 7.09
N GLY A 71 10.31 6.02 8.18
CA GLY A 71 10.19 6.68 9.48
C GLY A 71 11.17 6.06 10.47
N PRO A 72 11.39 6.70 11.64
CA PRO A 72 12.15 6.07 12.71
C PRO A 72 11.46 4.75 13.15
N PRO A 73 12.23 3.74 13.60
CA PRO A 73 11.65 2.49 14.09
C PRO A 73 10.73 2.77 15.29
N GLU A 74 9.48 2.30 15.21
CA GLU A 74 8.43 2.66 16.17
C GLU A 74 8.27 1.67 17.34
N ILE A 75 8.99 0.53 17.34
CA ILE A 75 8.79 -0.56 18.30
C ILE A 75 10.11 -1.14 18.83
N GLY A 76 10.19 -1.38 20.15
CA GLY A 76 11.30 -2.07 20.79
C GLY A 76 11.10 -3.58 20.91
N GLU A 77 12.18 -4.33 21.15
CA GLU A 77 12.15 -5.80 21.16
C GLU A 77 11.13 -6.38 22.15
N ALA A 78 11.07 -5.89 23.39
CA ALA A 78 10.13 -6.41 24.38
C ALA A 78 8.66 -6.30 23.94
N GLU A 79 8.28 -5.16 23.35
CA GLU A 79 6.93 -4.94 22.84
C GLU A 79 6.63 -5.78 21.60
N PHE A 80 7.61 -5.90 20.69
CA PHE A 80 7.51 -6.77 19.53
C PHE A 80 7.30 -8.23 19.93
N ARG A 81 8.12 -8.75 20.86
CA ARG A 81 8.03 -10.14 21.35
C ARG A 81 6.69 -10.40 22.04
N ARG A 82 6.20 -9.44 22.82
CA ARG A 82 4.86 -9.52 23.44
C ARG A 82 3.77 -9.66 22.37
N TYR A 83 3.79 -8.82 21.34
CA TYR A 83 2.77 -8.88 20.29
C TYR A 83 2.89 -10.13 19.41
N ALA A 84 4.11 -10.52 19.04
CA ALA A 84 4.41 -11.77 18.33
C ALA A 84 3.87 -13.00 19.08
N GLY A 85 4.06 -13.06 20.40
CA GLY A 85 3.48 -14.11 21.25
C GLY A 85 1.96 -14.09 21.29
N GLN A 86 1.32 -12.91 21.33
CA GLN A 86 -0.15 -12.79 21.33
C GLN A 86 -0.79 -13.32 20.04
N ILE A 87 -0.15 -13.10 18.89
CA ILE A 87 -0.68 -13.53 17.59
C ILE A 87 -0.15 -14.90 17.13
N ALA A 88 0.70 -15.56 17.92
CA ALA A 88 1.39 -16.79 17.54
C ALA A 88 0.46 -17.89 17.01
N ALA A 89 -0.68 -18.07 17.67
CA ALA A 89 -1.69 -19.07 17.28
C ALA A 89 -2.25 -18.85 15.86
N GLU A 90 -2.20 -17.62 15.34
CA GLU A 90 -2.70 -17.30 14.00
C GLU A 90 -1.76 -17.78 12.88
N GLY A 91 -0.49 -18.05 13.19
CA GLY A 91 0.47 -18.68 12.27
C GLY A 91 0.33 -20.21 12.21
N GLY A 92 -0.19 -20.83 13.27
CA GLY A 92 -0.31 -22.29 13.41
C GLY A 92 -1.01 -23.00 12.25
N PRO A 93 -2.18 -22.53 11.78
CA PRO A 93 -2.86 -23.11 10.61
C PRO A 93 -2.04 -23.13 9.32
N TYR A 94 -0.98 -22.30 9.24
CA TYR A 94 -0.10 -22.16 8.09
C TYR A 94 1.30 -22.77 8.33
N GLY A 95 1.53 -23.41 9.48
CA GLY A 95 2.85 -23.92 9.86
C GLY A 95 3.88 -22.81 10.13
N LEU A 96 3.43 -21.61 10.50
CA LEU A 96 4.30 -20.46 10.79
C LEU A 96 4.44 -20.25 12.29
N ASP A 97 5.68 -20.13 12.77
CA ASP A 97 5.97 -19.72 14.13
C ASP A 97 6.17 -18.20 14.20
N LEU A 98 5.09 -17.48 14.48
CA LEU A 98 5.16 -16.01 14.61
C LEU A 98 5.85 -15.58 15.91
N ALA A 99 5.86 -16.41 16.96
CA ALA A 99 6.53 -16.06 18.22
C ALA A 99 8.06 -16.04 18.05
N ALA A 100 8.59 -16.96 17.22
CA ALA A 100 10.00 -17.02 16.87
C ALA A 100 10.41 -16.09 15.72
N ALA A 101 9.47 -15.37 15.09
CA ALA A 101 9.79 -14.48 13.98
C ALA A 101 10.85 -13.43 14.38
N PRO A 102 11.82 -13.11 13.51
CA PRO A 102 12.82 -12.10 13.81
C PRO A 102 12.19 -10.69 13.86
N LEU A 103 12.72 -9.85 14.74
CA LEU A 103 12.46 -8.41 14.68
C LEU A 103 13.23 -7.84 13.50
N LEU A 104 12.52 -7.44 12.45
CA LEU A 104 13.10 -6.85 11.26
C LEU A 104 12.74 -5.36 11.16
N HIS A 105 13.77 -4.54 11.00
CA HIS A 105 13.64 -3.15 10.60
C HIS A 105 14.33 -2.98 9.25
N ASP A 106 13.67 -2.29 8.34
CA ASP A 106 14.24 -1.84 7.07
C ASP A 106 13.66 -0.49 6.69
N ASP A 107 14.15 0.06 5.58
CA ASP A 107 13.69 1.30 4.98
C ASP A 107 12.99 1.04 3.63
N ASP A 108 12.55 -0.20 3.41
CA ASP A 108 12.02 -0.68 2.13
C ASP A 108 12.96 -0.39 0.93
N HIS A 109 14.30 -0.43 1.08
CA HIS A 109 15.27 -0.10 0.03
C HIS A 109 15.17 1.35 -0.44
N TRP A 110 14.94 2.28 0.48
CA TRP A 110 14.67 3.67 0.16
C TRP A 110 15.74 4.30 -0.73
N ARG A 111 17.02 4.19 -0.32
CA ARG A 111 18.14 4.83 -1.04
C ARG A 111 18.27 4.29 -2.46
N ASP A 112 18.28 2.97 -2.60
CA ASP A 112 18.44 2.29 -3.88
C ASP A 112 17.30 2.60 -4.86
N LYS A 113 16.06 2.72 -4.35
CA LYS A 113 14.92 3.14 -5.19
C LYS A 113 15.00 4.60 -5.60
N ILE A 114 15.52 5.49 -4.76
CA ILE A 114 15.78 6.88 -5.15
C ILE A 114 16.87 6.94 -6.23
N ASP A 115 17.97 6.22 -6.05
CA ASP A 115 19.06 6.16 -7.03
C ASP A 115 18.58 5.59 -8.37
N LEU A 116 17.74 4.55 -8.35
CA LEU A 116 17.06 4.01 -9.53
C LEU A 116 16.27 5.09 -10.28
N LEU A 117 15.42 5.87 -9.59
CA LEU A 117 14.59 6.90 -10.22
C LEU A 117 15.37 8.15 -10.62
N LEU A 118 16.55 8.39 -10.05
CA LEU A 118 17.45 9.44 -10.49
C LEU A 118 18.20 9.04 -11.77
N ALA A 119 18.63 7.79 -11.85
CA ALA A 119 19.28 7.24 -13.04
C ALA A 119 18.28 7.05 -14.19
N ASP A 120 17.04 6.68 -13.86
CA ASP A 120 16.02 6.35 -14.83
C ASP A 120 14.65 7.00 -14.48
N PRO A 121 14.48 8.29 -14.78
CA PRO A 121 13.40 9.09 -14.25
C PRO A 121 12.02 8.71 -14.78
N VAL A 122 11.03 8.91 -13.91
CA VAL A 122 9.60 8.84 -14.22
C VAL A 122 9.00 10.25 -14.19
N PRO A 123 7.91 10.50 -14.94
CA PRO A 123 7.29 11.83 -14.96
C PRO A 123 6.75 12.28 -13.60
N VAL A 124 6.34 11.34 -12.74
CA VAL A 124 5.78 11.64 -11.41
C VAL A 124 6.26 10.64 -10.37
N ALA A 125 6.86 11.15 -9.29
CA ALA A 125 7.08 10.40 -8.06
C ALA A 125 6.08 10.86 -6.99
N SER A 126 5.39 9.91 -6.35
CA SER A 126 4.51 10.18 -5.21
C SER A 126 5.04 9.50 -3.94
N PHE A 127 4.71 10.08 -2.79
CA PHE A 127 5.23 9.63 -1.51
C PHE A 127 4.09 9.32 -0.54
N THR A 128 4.21 8.20 0.16
CA THR A 128 3.36 7.82 1.27
C THR A 128 4.14 7.92 2.57
N PHE A 129 3.42 8.21 3.67
CA PHE A 129 3.98 8.44 5.01
C PHE A 129 4.69 9.76 5.22
N GLY A 130 4.46 10.69 4.31
CA GLY A 130 4.93 12.05 4.41
C GLY A 130 5.88 12.35 3.28
N LEU A 131 6.83 13.22 3.60
CA LEU A 131 7.65 13.91 2.66
C LEU A 131 9.10 13.47 2.89
N PRO A 132 9.87 13.00 1.88
CA PRO A 132 11.31 12.79 2.04
C PRO A 132 12.03 14.01 2.58
N ASP A 133 13.18 13.80 3.22
CA ASP A 133 14.04 14.89 3.69
C ASP A 133 14.28 15.93 2.58
N PRO A 134 14.23 17.24 2.88
CA PRO A 134 14.53 18.31 1.93
C PRO A 134 15.80 18.14 1.11
N ALA A 135 16.83 17.43 1.63
CA ALA A 135 18.04 17.09 0.89
C ALA A 135 17.78 16.27 -0.39
N HIS A 136 16.63 15.60 -0.49
CA HIS A 136 16.18 14.84 -1.64
C HIS A 136 15.07 15.55 -2.45
N ARG A 137 14.85 16.86 -2.24
CA ARG A 137 13.79 17.63 -2.90
C ARG A 137 14.34 18.83 -3.66
N ARG A 138 13.59 19.22 -4.70
CA ARG A 138 13.46 20.63 -5.09
C ARG A 138 11.98 21.02 -4.90
N GLU A 139 11.73 21.87 -3.89
CA GLU A 139 10.48 22.60 -3.56
C GLU A 139 9.32 21.87 -2.80
N ARG A 140 8.49 22.66 -2.07
CA ARG A 140 7.53 22.25 -1.02
C ARG A 140 6.06 22.27 -1.47
N SER A 141 5.22 21.47 -0.81
CA SER A 141 3.75 21.58 -0.78
C SER A 141 3.20 21.24 0.62
N GLU A 142 2.08 21.87 1.03
CA GLU A 142 1.54 21.85 2.40
C GLU A 142 0.47 20.76 2.68
N PRO A 143 0.26 20.35 3.97
CA PRO A 143 -0.69 19.29 4.34
C PRO A 143 -2.15 19.76 4.51
N HIS A 144 -3.10 18.86 4.23
CA HIS A 144 -4.55 19.05 4.40
C HIS A 144 -5.10 18.39 5.70
N PRO A 145 -6.17 18.93 6.32
CA PRO A 145 -6.72 18.41 7.58
C PRO A 145 -7.69 17.21 7.41
N PRO A 146 -7.87 16.35 8.44
CA PRO A 146 -8.69 15.14 8.33
C PRO A 146 -10.20 15.41 8.52
N ARG A 147 -11.05 14.72 7.72
CA ARG A 147 -12.53 14.76 7.83
C ARG A 147 -13.09 13.61 8.70
N ARG A 148 -14.12 13.93 9.51
CA ARG A 148 -14.78 13.05 10.51
C ARG A 148 -15.68 11.96 9.89
N ARG A 149 -15.89 10.85 10.61
CA ARG A 149 -16.54 9.61 10.12
C ARG A 149 -17.84 9.24 10.86
N ARG A 150 -18.83 8.72 10.12
CA ARG A 150 -20.04 8.04 10.62
C ARG A 150 -19.81 6.51 10.67
N ARG A 151 -20.47 5.81 11.62
CA ARG A 151 -20.47 4.33 11.79
C ARG A 151 -21.87 3.76 11.58
N ARG A 152 -22.03 2.60 10.89
CA ARG A 152 -23.11 1.56 11.01
C ARG A 152 -22.75 0.22 10.31
N GLY A 153 -23.16 -0.94 10.86
CA GLY A 153 -23.29 -2.28 10.23
C GLY A 153 -22.11 -3.28 10.37
N PRO A 154 -22.31 -4.62 10.30
CA PRO A 154 -21.29 -5.66 10.56
C PRO A 154 -20.18 -5.81 9.51
N HIS A 155 -20.39 -5.30 8.29
CA HIS A 155 -19.32 -5.13 7.30
C HIS A 155 -19.05 -3.63 7.13
N HIS A 156 -18.14 -3.10 7.94
CA HIS A 156 -17.70 -1.72 7.84
C HIS A 156 -16.18 -1.64 7.86
N THR A 157 -15.64 -0.53 7.39
CA THR A 157 -14.20 -0.30 7.46
C THR A 157 -13.80 0.34 8.78
N VAL A 158 -12.71 -0.15 9.35
CA VAL A 158 -12.09 0.36 10.59
C VAL A 158 -10.69 0.87 10.29
N ILE A 159 -10.16 1.71 11.17
CA ILE A 159 -8.71 1.94 11.21
C ILE A 159 -8.13 0.83 12.06
N THR A 160 -7.08 0.17 11.57
CA THR A 160 -6.35 -0.85 12.30
C THR A 160 -4.87 -0.72 12.05
N ARG A 161 -4.07 -1.03 13.07
CA ARG A 161 -2.62 -1.20 12.99
C ARG A 161 -2.18 -2.65 13.16
N ALA A 162 -3.11 -3.56 13.47
CA ALA A 162 -2.83 -4.95 13.83
C ALA A 162 -2.01 -5.72 12.79
N PHE A 163 -2.17 -5.42 11.49
CA PHE A 163 -1.43 -6.11 10.43
C PHE A 163 -0.04 -5.53 10.15
N THR A 164 0.15 -4.22 10.29
CA THR A 164 1.36 -3.56 9.76
C THR A 164 2.11 -2.74 10.79
N GLY A 165 1.53 -2.54 11.97
CA GLY A 165 2.04 -1.60 12.97
C GLY A 165 1.80 -0.14 12.58
N ARG A 166 1.08 0.13 11.48
CA ARG A 166 0.70 1.49 11.07
C ARG A 166 -0.80 1.60 10.85
N PRO A 167 -1.46 2.68 11.32
CA PRO A 167 -2.89 2.87 11.10
C PRO A 167 -3.24 2.89 9.60
N ALA A 168 -3.99 1.89 9.15
CA ALA A 168 -4.50 1.77 7.79
C ALA A 168 -6.00 1.42 7.84
N ARG A 169 -6.71 1.69 6.74
CA ARG A 169 -8.14 1.42 6.67
C ARG A 169 -8.44 0.14 5.93
N GLY A 170 -9.14 -0.79 6.60
CA GLY A 170 -9.61 -2.02 5.99
C GLY A 170 -10.98 -2.44 6.48
N LEU A 171 -11.55 -3.45 5.81
CA LEU A 171 -12.72 -4.17 6.31
C LEU A 171 -12.37 -4.81 7.65
N ARG A 172 -13.29 -4.69 8.59
CA ARG A 172 -13.21 -5.39 9.88
C ARG A 172 -13.30 -6.90 9.66
N ASN A 173 -12.41 -7.65 10.27
CA ASN A 173 -12.41 -9.12 10.34
C ASN A 173 -12.01 -9.58 11.76
N GLY A 174 -12.01 -10.88 12.01
CA GLY A 174 -11.73 -11.48 13.30
C GLY A 174 -10.33 -11.21 13.80
N PHE A 175 -9.30 -11.18 12.94
CA PHE A 175 -7.94 -10.79 13.36
C PHE A 175 -7.93 -9.36 13.92
N VAL A 176 -8.58 -8.42 13.23
CA VAL A 176 -8.69 -7.04 13.71
C VAL A 176 -9.49 -6.96 15.02
N GLU A 177 -10.57 -7.74 15.16
CA GLU A 177 -11.36 -7.79 16.39
C GLU A 177 -10.57 -8.29 17.59
N ARG A 178 -9.73 -9.32 17.39
CA ARG A 178 -8.94 -9.94 18.45
C ARG A 178 -7.76 -9.07 18.88
N TYR A 179 -7.09 -8.40 17.94
CA TYR A 179 -5.76 -7.84 18.20
C TYR A 179 -5.63 -6.31 18.10
N GLU A 180 -6.59 -5.58 17.53
CA GLU A 180 -6.45 -4.12 17.39
C GLU A 180 -6.28 -3.38 18.72
N ALA A 181 -6.88 -3.90 19.80
CA ALA A 181 -6.78 -3.29 21.13
C ALA A 181 -5.36 -3.33 21.69
N THR A 182 -4.61 -4.39 21.40
CA THR A 182 -3.26 -4.62 21.95
C THR A 182 -2.15 -4.42 20.92
N ALA A 183 -2.49 -4.23 19.65
CA ALA A 183 -1.53 -4.02 18.58
C ALA A 183 -0.62 -2.80 18.88
N PRO A 184 0.69 -2.91 18.67
CA PRO A 184 1.59 -1.77 18.81
C PRO A 184 1.59 -0.89 17.55
N LEU A 185 2.09 0.34 17.69
CA LEU A 185 2.69 1.03 16.54
C LEU A 185 4.08 0.41 16.34
N GLY A 186 4.42 0.03 15.11
CA GLY A 186 5.59 -0.83 14.89
C GLY A 186 5.87 -1.15 13.44
N TYR A 187 5.56 -0.24 12.52
CA TYR A 187 5.99 -0.40 11.13
C TYR A 187 7.51 -0.20 11.00
N PRO A 188 8.23 -0.96 10.16
CA PRO A 188 7.77 -2.11 9.36
C PRO A 188 7.82 -3.47 10.09
N ALA A 189 8.34 -3.53 11.31
CA ALA A 189 8.50 -4.79 12.06
C ALA A 189 7.23 -5.64 12.15
N VAL A 190 6.09 -5.02 12.48
CA VAL A 190 4.79 -5.73 12.52
C VAL A 190 4.32 -6.14 11.12
N HIS A 191 4.62 -5.34 10.09
CA HIS A 191 4.36 -5.75 8.70
C HIS A 191 5.09 -7.04 8.35
N HIS A 192 6.37 -7.14 8.70
CA HIS A 192 7.19 -8.34 8.48
C HIS A 192 6.68 -9.53 9.26
N LEU A 193 6.39 -9.33 10.55
CA LEU A 193 5.82 -10.35 11.43
C LEU A 193 4.58 -11.02 10.84
N THR A 194 3.67 -10.24 10.24
CA THR A 194 2.42 -10.79 9.70
C THR A 194 2.49 -11.14 8.20
N ARG A 195 3.55 -10.77 7.48
CA ARG A 195 3.61 -10.90 6.01
C ARG A 195 3.42 -12.34 5.55
N GLY A 196 4.13 -13.30 6.15
CA GLY A 196 4.00 -14.72 5.82
C GLY A 196 2.59 -15.24 6.08
N MET A 197 2.00 -14.91 7.24
CA MET A 197 0.63 -15.27 7.59
C MET A 197 -0.39 -14.69 6.60
N ARG A 198 -0.26 -13.41 6.22
CA ARG A 198 -1.16 -12.75 5.26
C ARG A 198 -1.07 -13.38 3.88
N ALA A 199 0.13 -13.76 3.43
CA ALA A 199 0.33 -14.44 2.16
C ALA A 199 -0.28 -15.85 2.16
N ALA A 200 -0.06 -16.62 3.23
CA ALA A 200 -0.65 -17.95 3.40
C ALA A 200 -2.18 -17.89 3.50
N ALA A 201 -2.72 -16.91 4.24
CA ALA A 201 -4.15 -16.67 4.35
C ALA A 201 -4.78 -16.31 2.99
N ALA A 202 -4.12 -15.49 2.18
CA ALA A 202 -4.57 -15.20 0.83
C ALA A 202 -4.61 -16.46 -0.04
N ALA A 203 -3.57 -17.29 0.01
CA ALA A 203 -3.50 -18.55 -0.74
C ALA A 203 -4.56 -19.57 -0.28
N ALA A 204 -4.90 -19.58 1.01
CA ALA A 204 -5.92 -20.45 1.59
C ALA A 204 -7.35 -19.92 1.46
N GLY A 205 -7.54 -18.69 0.95
CA GLY A 205 -8.85 -18.05 0.91
C GLY A 205 -9.41 -17.72 2.31
N ASP A 206 -8.55 -17.44 3.28
CA ASP A 206 -8.91 -17.04 4.65
C ASP A 206 -8.98 -15.50 4.78
N PRO A 207 -10.16 -14.88 4.66
CA PRO A 207 -10.29 -13.44 4.82
C PRO A 207 -10.11 -12.98 6.28
N ASP A 208 -10.16 -13.89 7.25
CA ASP A 208 -10.08 -13.54 8.67
C ASP A 208 -8.68 -13.08 9.07
N ARG A 209 -7.64 -13.58 8.39
CA ARG A 209 -6.22 -13.27 8.62
C ARG A 209 -5.59 -12.43 7.50
N LEU A 210 -6.42 -11.92 6.59
CA LEU A 210 -6.00 -11.06 5.49
C LEU A 210 -6.27 -9.58 5.78
N HIS A 211 -5.38 -8.72 5.30
CA HIS A 211 -5.52 -7.28 5.38
C HIS A 211 -6.40 -6.75 4.24
N LEU A 212 -7.70 -6.67 4.46
CA LEU A 212 -8.68 -6.28 3.44
C LEU A 212 -8.80 -4.74 3.34
N TRP A 213 -7.77 -4.09 2.79
CA TRP A 213 -7.76 -2.63 2.65
C TRP A 213 -8.90 -2.11 1.77
N ALA A 214 -9.65 -1.14 2.28
CA ALA A 214 -10.84 -0.62 1.62
C ALA A 214 -11.21 0.77 2.14
N GLY A 215 -11.61 1.67 1.25
CA GLY A 215 -12.19 2.97 1.63
C GLY A 215 -13.59 2.84 2.24
N THR A 216 -14.18 3.95 2.66
CA THR A 216 -15.59 3.94 3.13
C THR A 216 -16.61 3.73 2.03
N GLY A 217 -16.28 4.11 0.81
CA GLY A 217 -17.13 3.93 -0.36
C GLY A 217 -17.03 2.54 -0.98
N TYR A 218 -16.42 1.54 -0.31
CA TYR A 218 -16.13 0.24 -0.92
C TYR A 218 -17.39 -0.49 -1.46
N ARG A 219 -18.57 -0.20 -0.91
CA ARG A 219 -19.85 -0.76 -1.38
C ARG A 219 -20.31 -0.18 -2.73
N SER A 220 -19.75 0.95 -3.12
CA SER A 220 -19.96 1.59 -4.43
C SER A 220 -18.94 1.14 -5.46
N ALA A 221 -18.03 0.21 -5.10
CA ALA A 221 -17.08 -0.34 -6.06
C ALA A 221 -17.82 -1.12 -7.14
N SER A 222 -17.55 -0.78 -8.41
CA SER A 222 -18.02 -1.53 -9.56
C SER A 222 -17.03 -2.65 -9.91
N THR A 223 -17.55 -3.76 -10.43
CA THR A 223 -16.74 -4.82 -11.01
C THR A 223 -16.75 -4.66 -12.53
N GLY A 224 -15.58 -4.73 -13.15
CA GLY A 224 -15.43 -4.65 -14.60
C GLY A 224 -13.98 -4.39 -15.00
N PRO A 225 -13.71 -4.32 -16.32
CA PRO A 225 -12.40 -3.91 -16.81
C PRO A 225 -12.02 -2.53 -16.28
N ALA A 226 -10.75 -2.34 -15.91
CA ALA A 226 -10.29 -1.08 -15.32
C ALA A 226 -10.58 0.14 -16.20
N GLY A 227 -10.46 0.01 -17.53
CA GLY A 227 -10.77 1.10 -18.46
C GLY A 227 -12.24 1.54 -18.37
N ALA A 228 -13.18 0.61 -18.32
CA ALA A 228 -14.61 0.94 -18.17
C ALA A 228 -14.91 1.65 -16.83
N VAL A 229 -14.17 1.30 -15.77
CA VAL A 229 -14.28 2.02 -14.48
C VAL A 229 -13.72 3.43 -14.59
N VAL A 230 -12.61 3.63 -15.31
CA VAL A 230 -12.05 4.98 -15.57
C VAL A 230 -13.04 5.82 -16.37
N ASP A 231 -13.62 5.28 -17.45
CA ASP A 231 -14.60 5.98 -18.29
C ASP A 231 -15.83 6.42 -17.47
N LEU A 232 -16.34 5.52 -16.61
CA LEU A 232 -17.46 5.80 -15.72
C LEU A 232 -17.14 6.94 -14.74
N LEU A 233 -15.93 6.94 -14.16
CA LEU A 233 -15.49 7.98 -13.23
C LEU A 233 -15.27 9.31 -13.95
N ALA A 234 -14.65 9.30 -15.13
CA ALA A 234 -14.39 10.48 -15.93
C ALA A 234 -15.68 11.18 -16.38
N ALA A 235 -16.72 10.40 -16.73
CA ALA A 235 -18.04 10.94 -17.09
C ALA A 235 -18.77 11.63 -15.92
N ALA A 236 -18.31 11.45 -14.68
CA ALA A 236 -18.92 12.02 -13.47
C ALA A 236 -18.20 13.27 -12.94
N LEU A 237 -17.16 13.76 -13.64
CA LEU A 237 -16.33 14.93 -13.28
C LEU A 237 -16.71 16.16 -14.12
#